data_AF-A0A6L2MND9-F1
#
_entry.id   AF-A0A6L2MND9-F1
#
_cell.length_a   1.000
_cell.length_b   1.000
_cell.length_c   1.000
_cell.angle_alpha   90.00
_cell.angle_beta   90.00
_cell.angle_gamma   90.00
#
_symmetry.space_group_name_H-M   'P 1'
#
loop_
_entity.id
_entity.type
_entity.pdbx_description
1 polymer ?
#
loop_
_entity_poly.entity_id
_entity_poly.type
_entity_poly.pdbx_seq_one_letter_code
_entity_poly.pdbx_strand_id
1 'polypeptide(L)'
;MGKNLPTDVLQLIDQLDRHCLAPDGSLVTKSVYSDLQLAREEMSRERLRYLEAMAIYCEAIGMVEDYQQAVSVANLGGIRDTQGFHSNIGLKNSPQVYEALEHRLVVAEAAQRLRLPLISKDGEVHEEDIEKMSVLSRSSLDSTVGGVPNRYLGITPGYLWQSQVQHAPLPMDVAEYQMPLLREIEMRLKTKCDKLADAFIDDLDKSKGSQNSSARLPERVKLIIEEIERDEAALREDLYSADRKFAEYYNVLEQILGVLIKLVKDLKLQHQHKYDELQKTWLCKRCETMSAKLRVLEHILLLETYTQESVPALHKIRKYLVEATEEASLAYNKAVTRLREYQGVDPHFDTIARQYQDMVKKLENLQWTIQQVEMDLNRLPSA
;
A
#
# COMPACT_ATOMS: atom_id res chain seq x y z
N MET A 1 -18.55 -23.02 21.52
CA MET A 1 -19.63 -23.16 20.53
C MET A 1 -19.14 -24.06 19.40
N GLY A 2 -19.21 -25.38 19.60
CA GLY A 2 -18.67 -26.37 18.69
C GLY A 2 -19.74 -27.38 18.32
N LYS A 3 -20.59 -27.04 17.35
CA LYS A 3 -21.50 -28.00 16.73
C LYS A 3 -21.58 -27.72 15.24
N ASN A 4 -21.15 -28.72 14.48
CA ASN A 4 -21.27 -28.91 13.03
C ASN A 4 -20.06 -28.51 12.17
N LEU A 5 -18.85 -28.89 12.56
CA LEU A 5 -17.83 -29.21 11.55
C LEU A 5 -18.10 -30.65 11.04
N PRO A 6 -17.89 -30.94 9.75
CA PRO A 6 -17.91 -32.32 9.25
C PRO A 6 -16.91 -33.16 10.04
N THR A 7 -17.31 -34.38 10.42
CA THR A 7 -16.51 -35.28 11.27
C THR A 7 -15.10 -35.50 10.72
N ASP A 8 -14.95 -35.49 9.40
CA ASP A 8 -13.68 -35.65 8.68
C ASP A 8 -12.76 -34.43 8.82
N VAL A 9 -13.31 -33.21 8.86
CA VAL A 9 -12.54 -31.97 9.05
C VAL A 9 -12.14 -31.83 10.51
N LEU A 10 -13.00 -32.25 11.44
CA LEU A 10 -12.62 -32.37 12.85
C LEU A 10 -11.51 -33.40 13.03
N GLN A 11 -11.56 -34.54 12.34
CA GLN A 11 -10.49 -35.53 12.36
C GLN A 11 -9.19 -35.00 11.75
N LEU A 12 -9.25 -34.29 10.62
CA LEU A 12 -8.06 -33.76 9.96
C LEU A 12 -7.40 -32.65 10.79
N ILE A 13 -8.21 -31.76 11.37
CA ILE A 13 -7.73 -30.71 12.28
C ILE A 13 -7.17 -31.34 13.55
N ASP A 14 -7.83 -32.34 14.13
CA ASP A 14 -7.37 -33.04 15.33
C ASP A 14 -6.09 -33.87 15.05
N GLN A 15 -5.90 -34.36 13.82
CA GLN A 15 -4.65 -34.98 13.36
C GLN A 15 -3.54 -33.97 13.13
N LEU A 16 -3.83 -32.81 12.51
CA LEU A 16 -2.87 -31.73 12.32
C LEU A 16 -2.46 -31.08 13.65
N ASP A 17 -3.41 -30.90 14.57
CA ASP A 17 -3.15 -30.40 15.92
C ASP A 17 -2.32 -31.39 16.74
N ARG A 18 -2.61 -32.70 16.66
CA ARG A 18 -1.80 -33.70 17.37
C ARG A 18 -0.41 -33.89 16.76
N HIS A 19 -0.27 -33.93 15.44
CA HIS A 19 0.98 -34.33 14.81
C HIS A 19 1.89 -33.17 14.39
N CYS A 20 1.34 -31.98 14.12
CA CYS A 20 2.11 -30.85 13.56
C CYS A 20 2.04 -29.56 14.40
N LEU A 21 0.97 -29.33 15.16
CA LEU A 21 0.73 -28.07 15.89
C LEU A 21 0.67 -28.24 17.41
N ALA A 22 0.99 -29.44 17.92
CA ALA A 22 0.92 -29.77 19.33
C ALA A 22 1.87 -28.84 20.13
N PRO A 23 1.36 -28.02 21.08
CA PRO A 23 2.15 -27.02 21.81
C PRO A 23 3.23 -27.63 22.72
N ASP A 24 3.20 -28.95 22.90
CA ASP A 24 4.07 -29.78 23.72
C ASP A 24 5.18 -30.49 22.91
N GLY A 25 5.17 -30.41 21.58
CA GLY A 25 6.25 -30.94 20.71
C GLY A 25 6.48 -32.46 20.84
N SER A 26 5.53 -33.19 21.41
CA SER A 26 5.70 -34.57 21.88
C SER A 26 5.79 -35.62 20.76
N LEU A 27 5.37 -35.28 19.53
CA LEU A 27 5.27 -36.19 18.38
C LEU A 27 6.21 -35.82 17.21
N VAL A 28 7.05 -34.80 17.38
CA VAL A 28 8.00 -34.30 16.38
C VAL A 28 9.41 -34.42 16.93
N THR A 29 10.40 -34.78 16.10
CA THR A 29 11.80 -34.83 16.55
C THR A 29 12.23 -33.45 17.05
N LYS A 30 13.05 -33.40 18.11
CA LYS A 30 13.46 -32.12 18.75
C LYS A 30 14.04 -31.08 17.76
N SER A 31 14.69 -31.51 16.68
CA SER A 31 15.19 -30.59 15.65
C SER A 31 14.05 -30.00 14.81
N VAL A 32 13.13 -30.83 14.31
CA VAL A 32 12.01 -30.38 13.48
C VAL A 32 11.05 -29.48 14.28
N TYR A 33 10.87 -29.73 15.58
CA TYR A 33 10.13 -28.84 16.46
C TYR A 33 10.79 -27.46 16.61
N SER A 34 12.13 -27.44 16.77
CA SER A 34 12.90 -26.19 16.84
C SER A 34 12.83 -25.39 15.53
N ASP A 35 12.92 -26.08 14.39
CA ASP A 35 12.86 -25.45 13.06
C ASP A 35 11.46 -24.89 12.78
N LEU A 36 10.40 -25.61 13.15
CA LEU A 36 9.02 -25.13 13.03
C LEU A 36 8.75 -23.92 13.93
N GLN A 37 9.31 -23.91 15.13
CA GLN A 37 9.18 -22.77 16.05
C GLN A 37 9.92 -21.53 15.51
N LEU A 38 11.13 -21.71 14.97
CA LEU A 38 11.88 -20.64 14.29
C LEU A 38 11.11 -20.09 13.08
N ALA A 39 10.59 -20.96 12.20
CA ALA A 39 9.80 -20.55 11.05
C ALA A 39 8.52 -19.80 11.45
N ARG A 40 7.89 -20.19 12.57
CA ARG A 40 6.73 -19.49 13.12
C ARG A 40 7.09 -18.09 13.62
N GLU A 41 8.20 -17.96 14.33
CA GLU A 41 8.70 -16.67 14.81
C GLU A 41 9.08 -15.76 13.65
N GLU A 42 9.76 -16.27 12.62
CA GLU A 42 10.08 -15.55 11.39
C GLU A 42 8.82 -15.10 10.64
N MET A 43 7.84 -15.99 10.45
CA MET A 43 6.57 -15.64 9.82
C MET A 43 5.82 -14.58 10.61
N SER A 44 5.82 -14.67 11.94
CA SER A 44 5.17 -13.67 12.80
C SER A 44 5.86 -12.30 12.70
N ARG A 45 7.19 -12.29 12.61
CA ARG A 45 8.01 -11.09 12.47
C ARG A 45 7.81 -10.43 11.11
N GLU A 46 7.77 -11.23 10.04
CA GLU A 46 7.55 -10.73 8.69
C GLU A 46 6.12 -10.21 8.50
N ARG A 47 5.14 -10.89 9.11
CA ARG A 47 3.77 -10.38 9.17
C ARG A 47 3.68 -9.03 9.90
N LEU A 48 4.41 -8.86 11.00
CA LEU A 48 4.45 -7.59 11.71
C LEU A 48 5.04 -6.48 10.83
N ARG A 49 6.18 -6.73 10.19
CA ARG A 49 6.83 -5.80 9.25
C ARG A 49 5.92 -5.40 8.10
N TYR A 50 5.17 -6.36 7.55
CA TYR A 50 4.19 -6.09 6.50
C TYR A 50 3.07 -5.16 6.99
N LEU A 51 2.53 -5.40 8.19
CA LEU A 51 1.50 -4.55 8.77
C LEU A 51 2.01 -3.14 9.08
N GLU A 52 3.25 -3.01 9.57
CA GLU A 52 3.91 -1.72 9.77
C GLU A 52 4.12 -0.97 8.45
N ALA A 53 4.62 -1.65 7.41
CA ALA A 53 4.78 -1.06 6.08
C ALA A 53 3.44 -0.63 5.46
N MET A 54 2.39 -1.43 5.66
CA MET A 54 1.04 -1.11 5.21
C MET A 54 0.46 0.11 5.94
N ALA A 55 0.70 0.24 7.24
CA ALA A 55 0.29 1.43 8.00
C ALA A 55 0.98 2.70 7.47
N ILE A 56 2.30 2.64 7.22
CA ILE A 56 3.07 3.75 6.65
C ILE A 56 2.56 4.11 5.25
N TYR A 57 2.23 3.12 4.42
CA TYR A 57 1.66 3.33 3.09
C TYR A 57 0.30 4.03 3.15
N CYS A 58 -0.60 3.60 4.05
CA CYS A 58 -1.89 4.24 4.25
C CYS A 58 -1.75 5.70 4.70
N GLU A 59 -0.82 6.00 5.61
CA GLU A 59 -0.53 7.38 6.01
C GLU A 59 0.03 8.21 4.85
N ALA A 60 0.95 7.65 4.06
CA ALA A 60 1.55 8.32 2.91
C ALA A 60 0.51 8.66 1.82
N ILE A 61 -0.43 7.75 1.56
CA ILE A 61 -1.54 8.00 0.63
C ILE A 61 -2.47 9.08 1.18
N GLY A 62 -2.88 9.00 2.44
CA GLY A 62 -3.77 10.01 3.04
C GLY A 62 -3.18 11.41 2.95
N MET A 63 -1.87 11.56 3.16
CA MET A 63 -1.17 12.83 2.97
C MET A 63 -1.20 13.36 1.52
N VAL A 64 -1.16 12.48 0.51
CA VAL A 64 -1.25 12.86 -0.91
C VAL A 64 -2.69 13.22 -1.29
N GLU A 65 -3.66 12.48 -0.79
CA GLU A 65 -5.10 12.75 -1.01
C GLU A 65 -5.50 14.11 -0.39
N ASP A 66 -5.05 14.40 0.83
CA ASP A 66 -5.24 15.70 1.49
C ASP A 66 -4.64 16.85 0.67
N TYR A 67 -3.46 16.64 0.07
CA TYR A 67 -2.82 17.60 -0.83
C TYR A 67 -3.62 17.82 -2.12
N GLN A 68 -4.05 16.75 -2.79
CA GLN A 68 -4.87 16.82 -4.01
C GLN A 68 -6.21 17.52 -3.75
N GLN A 69 -6.83 17.28 -2.59
CA GLN A 69 -8.06 17.95 -2.19
C GLN A 69 -7.84 19.44 -1.92
N ALA A 70 -6.74 19.82 -1.26
CA ALA A 70 -6.34 21.20 -1.05
C ALA A 70 -6.09 21.95 -2.38
N VAL A 71 -5.39 21.32 -3.33
CA VAL A 71 -5.13 21.88 -4.67
C VAL A 71 -6.44 22.04 -5.44
N SER A 72 -7.37 21.09 -5.34
CA SER A 72 -8.67 21.16 -5.99
C SER A 72 -9.52 22.32 -5.48
N VAL A 73 -9.53 22.56 -4.16
CA VAL A 73 -10.22 23.70 -3.53
C VAL A 73 -9.57 25.03 -3.92
N ALA A 74 -8.23 25.10 -4.01
CA ALA A 74 -7.52 26.29 -4.45
C ALA A 74 -7.83 26.66 -5.92
N ASN A 75 -7.92 25.67 -6.81
CA ASN A 75 -8.24 25.87 -8.22
C ASN A 75 -9.68 26.37 -8.47
N LEU A 76 -10.63 26.00 -7.60
CA LEU A 76 -12.02 26.50 -7.63
C LEU A 76 -12.16 27.95 -7.14
N GLY A 77 -11.21 28.44 -6.33
CA GLY A 77 -11.27 29.75 -5.67
C GLY A 77 -10.67 30.93 -6.46
N GLY A 78 -9.93 30.70 -7.54
CA GLY A 78 -9.41 31.78 -8.41
C GLY A 78 -8.41 32.74 -7.76
N ILE A 79 -7.64 32.31 -6.75
CA ILE A 79 -6.69 33.17 -6.02
C ILE A 79 -5.25 32.86 -6.45
N ARG A 80 -4.49 33.91 -6.81
CA ARG A 80 -3.15 33.83 -7.44
C ARG A 80 -1.96 33.77 -6.46
N ASP A 81 -2.20 33.82 -5.15
CA ASP A 81 -1.12 33.81 -4.16
C ASP A 81 -0.96 32.42 -3.55
N THR A 82 -0.22 31.57 -4.26
CA THR A 82 0.06 30.18 -3.90
C THR A 82 0.80 30.06 -2.56
N GLN A 83 1.72 30.98 -2.25
CA GLN A 83 2.64 30.83 -1.12
C GLN A 83 2.02 31.03 0.27
N GLY A 84 0.95 31.83 0.39
CA GLY A 84 0.29 32.13 1.68
C GLY A 84 -0.85 31.16 2.05
N PHE A 85 -1.42 30.47 1.06
CA PHE A 85 -2.55 29.54 1.26
C PHE A 85 -2.12 28.18 1.81
N HIS A 86 -0.91 27.71 1.48
CA HIS A 86 -0.40 26.41 1.96
C HIS A 86 -0.30 26.32 3.48
N SER A 87 0.03 27.43 4.16
CA SER A 87 0.08 27.49 5.63
C SER A 87 -1.30 27.47 6.30
N ASN A 88 -2.36 27.89 5.60
CA ASN A 88 -3.73 27.97 6.14
C ASN A 88 -4.55 26.68 5.96
N ILE A 89 -4.13 25.77 5.07
CA ILE A 89 -4.81 24.50 4.77
C ILE A 89 -4.25 23.33 5.62
N GLY A 90 -3.32 23.60 6.54
CA GLY A 90 -2.78 22.58 7.45
C GLY A 90 -1.73 21.64 6.82
N LEU A 91 -1.30 21.92 5.59
CA LEU A 91 -0.19 21.22 4.94
C LEU A 91 1.13 21.64 5.59
N LYS A 92 1.87 20.66 6.11
CA LYS A 92 3.09 20.91 6.90
C LYS A 92 4.36 21.09 6.06
N ASN A 93 4.32 20.67 4.79
CA ASN A 93 5.49 20.61 3.89
C ASN A 93 5.28 21.39 2.60
N SER A 94 6.37 21.61 1.84
CA SER A 94 6.29 22.27 0.52
C SER A 94 5.60 21.38 -0.52
N PRO A 95 4.91 21.97 -1.52
CA PRO A 95 4.20 21.21 -2.57
C PRO A 95 5.10 20.22 -3.34
N GLN A 96 6.39 20.56 -3.52
CA GLN A 96 7.36 19.67 -4.19
C GLN A 96 7.54 18.33 -3.46
N VAL A 97 7.36 18.29 -2.13
CA VAL A 97 7.49 17.06 -1.34
C VAL A 97 6.33 16.11 -1.60
N TYR A 98 5.12 16.65 -1.72
CA TYR A 98 3.92 15.87 -2.01
C TYR A 98 3.92 15.33 -3.44
N GLU A 99 4.32 16.15 -4.42
CA GLU A 99 4.47 15.73 -5.82
C GLU A 99 5.56 14.64 -5.98
N ALA A 100 6.69 14.78 -5.27
CA ALA A 100 7.74 13.76 -5.26
C ALA A 100 7.34 12.49 -4.50
N LEU A 101 6.43 12.58 -3.51
CA LEU A 101 5.88 11.43 -2.81
C LEU A 101 4.89 10.67 -3.69
N GLU A 102 3.96 11.38 -4.34
CA GLU A 102 3.00 10.84 -5.30
C GLU A 102 3.71 10.11 -6.45
N HIS A 103 4.72 10.74 -7.07
CA HIS A 103 5.51 10.12 -8.12
C HIS A 103 6.19 8.82 -7.65
N ARG A 104 6.76 8.82 -6.43
CA ARG A 104 7.41 7.62 -5.88
C ARG A 104 6.43 6.50 -5.55
N LEU A 105 5.23 6.82 -5.06
CA LEU A 105 4.18 5.83 -4.80
C LEU A 105 3.71 5.17 -6.11
N VAL A 106 3.51 5.95 -7.17
CA VAL A 106 3.14 5.44 -8.50
C VAL A 106 4.24 4.53 -9.07
N VAL A 107 5.50 4.91 -8.95
CA VAL A 107 6.64 4.08 -9.41
C VAL A 107 6.74 2.79 -8.59
N ALA A 108 6.53 2.84 -7.27
CA ALA A 108 6.55 1.66 -6.41
C ALA A 108 5.38 0.70 -6.71
N GLU A 109 4.17 1.22 -6.94
CA GLU A 109 3.00 0.41 -7.33
C GLU A 109 3.21 -0.25 -8.71
N ALA A 110 3.76 0.48 -9.67
CA ALA A 110 4.12 -0.06 -10.97
C ALA A 110 5.19 -1.16 -10.88
N ALA A 111 6.24 -0.94 -10.08
CA ALA A 111 7.28 -1.94 -9.83
C ALA A 111 6.71 -3.22 -9.19
N GLN A 112 5.80 -3.09 -8.23
CA GLN A 112 5.12 -4.22 -7.59
C GLN A 112 4.24 -4.99 -8.59
N ARG A 113 3.48 -4.29 -9.43
CA ARG A 113 2.62 -4.92 -10.46
C ARG A 113 3.43 -5.64 -11.54
N LEU A 114 4.62 -5.14 -11.86
CA LEU A 114 5.52 -5.72 -12.85
C LEU A 114 6.50 -6.76 -12.27
N ARG A 115 6.44 -7.03 -10.95
CA ARG A 115 7.40 -7.90 -10.22
C ARG A 115 8.87 -7.53 -10.48
N LEU A 116 9.14 -6.25 -10.69
CA LEU A 116 10.51 -5.75 -10.82
C LEU A 116 11.16 -5.74 -9.43
N PRO A 117 12.47 -6.07 -9.31
CA PRO A 117 13.17 -5.93 -8.04
C PRO A 117 13.00 -4.48 -7.54
N LEU A 118 12.46 -4.33 -6.33
CA LEU A 118 12.32 -3.01 -5.72
C LEU A 118 13.72 -2.41 -5.60
N ILE A 119 13.90 -1.29 -6.28
CA ILE A 119 15.12 -0.51 -6.29
C ILE A 119 15.47 -0.21 -4.82
N SER A 120 16.66 -0.66 -4.40
CA SER A 120 17.18 -0.38 -3.06
C SER A 120 17.18 1.12 -2.79
N LYS A 121 17.10 1.49 -1.52
CA LYS A 121 16.83 2.84 -1.02
C LYS A 121 17.84 3.93 -1.41
N ASP A 122 18.93 3.59 -2.07
CA ASP A 122 19.89 4.53 -2.63
C ASP A 122 20.07 4.19 -4.10
N GLY A 123 19.88 5.17 -5.00
CA GLY A 123 19.85 5.00 -6.45
C GLY A 123 21.19 4.63 -7.10
N GLU A 124 21.94 3.69 -6.55
CA GLU A 124 23.04 3.01 -7.22
C GLU A 124 22.65 1.57 -7.54
N VAL A 125 22.62 1.29 -8.85
CA VAL A 125 22.63 -0.08 -9.36
C VAL A 125 24.02 -0.64 -9.08
N HIS A 126 24.17 -1.49 -8.07
CA HIS A 126 25.37 -2.31 -7.98
C HIS A 126 25.33 -3.31 -9.14
N GLU A 127 26.21 -3.08 -10.11
CA GLU A 127 26.45 -3.91 -11.30
C GLU A 127 26.65 -5.40 -10.94
N GLU A 128 27.12 -5.66 -9.71
CA GLU A 128 27.30 -7.00 -9.13
C GLU A 128 26.00 -7.81 -8.96
N ASP A 129 24.85 -7.16 -8.73
CA ASP A 129 23.56 -7.85 -8.57
C ASP A 129 22.91 -8.18 -9.93
N ILE A 130 23.22 -7.40 -10.97
CA ILE A 130 22.86 -7.69 -12.36
C ILE A 130 23.72 -8.84 -12.91
N GLU A 131 25.01 -8.88 -12.55
CA GLU A 131 25.89 -10.00 -12.89
C GLU A 131 25.45 -11.31 -12.22
N LYS A 132 25.08 -11.29 -10.93
CA LYS A 132 24.55 -12.48 -10.24
C LYS A 132 23.28 -13.03 -10.91
N MET A 133 22.37 -12.17 -11.37
CA MET A 133 21.17 -12.60 -12.11
C MET A 133 21.49 -13.08 -13.55
N SER A 134 22.52 -12.53 -14.18
CA SER A 134 23.00 -12.99 -15.50
C SER A 134 23.64 -14.37 -15.43
N VAL A 135 24.31 -14.69 -14.31
CA VAL A 135 24.87 -16.04 -14.05
C VAL A 135 23.75 -17.05 -13.81
N LEU A 136 22.68 -16.68 -13.09
CA LEU A 136 21.52 -17.56 -12.86
C LEU A 136 20.78 -17.90 -14.16
N SER A 137 20.56 -16.93 -15.05
CA SER A 137 19.90 -17.17 -16.35
C SER A 137 20.75 -17.97 -17.36
N ARG A 138 22.08 -18.02 -17.20
CA ARG A 138 22.98 -18.85 -18.03
C ARG A 138 23.25 -20.23 -17.42
N SER A 139 23.05 -20.40 -16.11
CA SER A 139 23.23 -21.68 -15.42
C SER A 139 22.11 -22.71 -15.67
N SER A 140 20.97 -22.29 -16.23
CA SER A 140 19.86 -23.18 -16.61
C SER A 140 20.10 -23.98 -17.91
N LEU A 141 21.23 -23.77 -18.60
CA LEU A 141 21.58 -24.52 -19.82
C LEU A 141 22.70 -25.55 -19.61
N ASP A 142 23.26 -25.65 -18.40
CA ASP A 142 24.36 -26.57 -18.08
C ASP A 142 23.97 -27.51 -16.93
N SER A 143 22.78 -28.12 -17.00
CA SER A 143 22.49 -29.34 -16.24
C SER A 143 22.06 -30.48 -17.16
N THR A 144 23.05 -31.29 -17.52
CA THR A 144 22.94 -32.76 -17.42
C THR A 144 21.80 -33.43 -18.18
N VAL A 145 21.68 -33.24 -19.49
CA VAL A 145 20.88 -34.14 -20.34
C VAL A 145 21.55 -34.31 -21.70
N GLY A 146 22.13 -35.50 -21.94
CA GLY A 146 21.98 -36.30 -23.17
C GLY A 146 22.31 -35.73 -24.56
N GLY A 147 22.78 -34.49 -24.69
CA GLY A 147 23.31 -33.96 -25.95
C GLY A 147 24.82 -33.90 -25.86
N VAL A 148 25.54 -34.47 -26.84
CA VAL A 148 26.98 -34.22 -27.00
C VAL A 148 27.14 -32.69 -26.92
N PRO A 149 27.79 -32.15 -25.87
CA PRO A 149 28.00 -30.72 -25.77
C PRO A 149 28.76 -30.31 -27.02
N ASN A 150 28.52 -29.10 -27.53
CA ASN A 150 29.15 -28.55 -28.74
C ASN A 150 30.70 -28.50 -28.56
N ARG A 151 31.32 -29.67 -28.63
CA ARG A 151 32.66 -30.05 -28.20
C ARG A 151 33.17 -31.06 -29.23
N TYR A 152 33.42 -30.59 -30.45
CA TYR A 152 34.20 -31.37 -31.40
C TYR A 152 35.59 -31.58 -30.78
N LEU A 153 35.93 -32.84 -30.48
CA LEU A 153 37.19 -33.24 -29.84
C LEU A 153 37.49 -32.56 -28.47
N GLY A 154 36.46 -32.05 -27.78
CA GLY A 154 36.62 -31.33 -26.51
C GLY A 154 36.92 -29.84 -26.67
N ILE A 155 36.87 -29.29 -27.88
CA ILE A 155 37.06 -27.86 -28.15
C ILE A 155 35.74 -27.13 -27.91
N THR A 156 35.72 -26.21 -26.94
CA THR A 156 34.55 -25.37 -26.64
C THR A 156 34.74 -24.00 -27.32
N PRO A 157 33.69 -23.29 -27.77
CA PRO A 157 33.82 -21.96 -28.36
C PRO A 157 34.61 -20.96 -27.49
N GLY A 158 34.51 -21.07 -26.16
CA GLY A 158 35.31 -20.27 -25.22
C GLY A 158 36.81 -20.56 -25.28
N TYR A 159 37.24 -21.80 -25.55
CA TYR A 159 38.65 -22.15 -25.72
C TYR A 159 39.24 -21.50 -26.98
N LEU A 160 38.49 -21.50 -28.09
CA LEU A 160 38.91 -20.84 -29.32
C LEU A 160 39.04 -19.32 -29.13
N TRP A 161 38.07 -18.71 -28.44
CA TRP A 161 38.13 -17.29 -28.11
C TRP A 161 39.35 -16.94 -27.24
N GLN A 162 39.64 -17.74 -26.22
CA GLN A 162 40.76 -17.50 -25.33
C GLN A 162 42.12 -17.69 -26.04
N SER A 163 42.21 -18.69 -26.93
CA SER A 163 43.39 -18.91 -27.78
C SER A 163 43.59 -17.78 -28.79
N GLN A 164 42.50 -17.20 -29.31
CA GLN A 164 42.56 -16.05 -30.22
C GLN A 164 43.00 -14.77 -29.50
N VAL A 165 42.50 -14.54 -28.28
CA VAL A 165 42.84 -13.35 -27.46
C VAL A 165 44.30 -13.39 -26.98
N GLN A 166 44.86 -14.56 -26.67
CA GLN A 166 46.25 -14.69 -26.21
C GLN A 166 47.30 -14.46 -27.30
N HIS A 167 46.94 -14.62 -28.58
CA HIS A 167 47.89 -14.49 -29.71
C HIS A 167 47.88 -13.13 -30.43
N ALA A 168 47.25 -12.09 -29.85
CA ALA A 168 47.34 -10.64 -30.14
C ALA A 168 46.18 -9.97 -30.93
N PRO A 169 45.91 -8.66 -30.70
CA PRO A 169 44.65 -7.99 -31.06
C PRO A 169 44.75 -7.06 -32.29
N LEU A 170 45.19 -7.58 -33.45
CA LEU A 170 45.18 -6.84 -34.72
C LEU A 170 44.86 -7.77 -35.90
N PRO A 171 44.29 -7.27 -37.02
CA PRO A 171 43.73 -8.12 -38.06
C PRO A 171 44.87 -8.79 -38.84
N MET A 172 45.04 -10.09 -38.63
CA MET A 172 46.08 -10.91 -39.26
C MET A 172 45.44 -11.97 -40.17
N ASP A 173 46.19 -12.39 -41.19
CA ASP A 173 45.78 -13.29 -42.27
C ASP A 173 45.28 -14.65 -41.75
N VAL A 174 44.18 -15.15 -42.33
CA VAL A 174 43.43 -16.34 -41.89
C VAL A 174 44.30 -17.61 -41.91
N ALA A 175 45.33 -17.64 -42.75
CA ALA A 175 46.24 -18.77 -42.89
C ALA A 175 47.15 -19.00 -41.67
N GLU A 176 47.55 -17.94 -40.95
CA GLU A 176 48.45 -18.06 -39.79
C GLU A 176 47.74 -18.60 -38.54
N TYR A 177 46.42 -18.38 -38.42
CA TYR A 177 45.59 -18.94 -37.34
C TYR A 177 45.21 -20.42 -37.58
N GLN A 178 45.08 -20.84 -38.83
CA GLN A 178 44.66 -22.21 -39.16
C GLN A 178 45.72 -23.26 -38.83
N MET A 179 47.02 -22.94 -38.94
CA MET A 179 48.10 -23.92 -38.74
C MET A 179 48.25 -24.40 -37.27
N PRO A 180 48.21 -23.53 -36.24
CA PRO A 180 48.22 -23.96 -34.83
C PRO A 180 46.95 -24.72 -34.45
N LEU A 181 45.80 -24.27 -34.94
CA LEU A 181 44.51 -24.91 -34.67
C LEU A 181 44.44 -26.32 -35.25
N LEU A 182 44.94 -26.52 -36.48
CA LEU A 182 44.98 -27.83 -37.12
C LEU A 182 45.87 -28.81 -36.34
N ARG A 183 47.05 -28.37 -35.90
CA ARG A 183 47.96 -29.20 -35.08
C ARG A 183 47.35 -29.57 -33.73
N GLU A 184 46.62 -28.66 -33.10
CA GLU A 184 45.92 -28.92 -31.84
C GLU A 184 44.78 -29.94 -32.04
N ILE A 185 44.02 -29.83 -33.13
CA ILE A 185 42.98 -30.78 -33.52
C ILE A 185 43.59 -32.17 -33.77
N GLU A 186 44.68 -32.26 -34.53
CA GLU A 186 45.39 -33.50 -34.82
C GLU A 186 45.93 -34.16 -33.55
N MET A 187 46.51 -33.38 -32.63
CA MET A 187 46.99 -33.89 -31.34
C MET A 187 45.84 -34.46 -30.50
N ARG A 188 44.71 -33.75 -30.42
CA ARG A 188 43.53 -34.21 -29.66
C ARG A 188 42.88 -35.43 -30.29
N LEU A 189 42.86 -35.50 -31.62
CA LEU A 189 42.37 -36.68 -32.32
C LEU A 189 43.30 -37.87 -32.07
N LYS A 190 44.61 -37.67 -32.19
CA LYS A 190 45.63 -38.70 -31.94
C LYS A 190 45.55 -39.24 -30.52
N THR A 191 45.48 -38.37 -29.52
CA THR A 191 45.32 -38.80 -28.11
C THR A 191 44.02 -39.54 -27.84
N LYS A 192 42.91 -39.22 -28.53
CA LYS A 192 41.67 -40.01 -28.43
C LYS A 192 41.79 -41.36 -29.11
N CYS A 193 42.44 -41.42 -30.27
CA CYS A 193 42.72 -42.68 -30.97
C CYS A 193 43.67 -43.57 -30.17
N ASP A 194 44.69 -42.99 -29.53
CA ASP A 194 45.64 -43.69 -28.67
C ASP A 194 44.92 -44.23 -27.41
N LYS A 195 44.06 -43.43 -26.77
CA LYS A 195 43.21 -43.91 -25.65
C LYS A 195 42.26 -45.03 -26.05
N LEU A 196 41.69 -44.97 -27.25
CA LEU A 196 40.88 -46.06 -27.78
C LEU A 196 41.74 -47.31 -28.00
N ALA A 197 42.91 -47.16 -28.62
CA ALA A 197 43.85 -48.25 -28.84
C ALA A 197 44.32 -48.88 -27.52
N ASP A 198 44.62 -48.08 -26.50
CA ASP A 198 44.99 -48.54 -25.16
C ASP A 198 43.84 -49.30 -24.49
N ALA A 199 42.59 -48.83 -24.62
CA ALA A 199 41.43 -49.58 -24.14
C ALA A 199 41.21 -50.91 -24.88
N PHE A 200 41.60 -51.01 -26.15
CA PHE A 200 41.61 -52.27 -26.90
C PHE A 200 42.78 -53.19 -26.51
N ILE A 201 43.92 -52.64 -26.10
CA ILE A 201 45.11 -53.40 -25.67
C ILE A 201 44.94 -53.95 -24.25
N ASP A 202 44.32 -53.19 -23.34
CA ASP A 202 44.10 -53.60 -21.94
C ASP A 202 43.10 -54.77 -21.81
N ASP A 203 42.17 -54.91 -22.78
CA ASP A 203 41.29 -56.09 -22.92
C ASP A 203 42.00 -57.30 -23.57
N LEU A 204 43.11 -57.09 -24.31
CA LEU A 204 43.83 -58.15 -25.02
C LEU A 204 44.73 -58.99 -24.09
N ASP A 205 45.30 -58.38 -23.06
CA ASP A 205 46.17 -59.08 -22.10
C ASP A 205 45.39 -59.88 -21.03
N LYS A 206 44.07 -59.74 -20.97
CA LYS A 206 43.20 -60.54 -20.07
C LYS A 206 42.51 -61.73 -20.74
N SER A 207 42.64 -61.94 -22.06
CA SER A 207 42.16 -63.19 -22.68
C SER A 207 42.99 -63.64 -23.88
N LYS A 208 43.90 -64.59 -23.64
CA LYS A 208 44.43 -65.44 -24.72
C LYS A 208 43.29 -66.30 -25.26
N GLY A 209 42.75 -65.91 -26.42
CA GLY A 209 41.96 -66.78 -27.27
C GLY A 209 40.56 -66.27 -27.58
N SER A 210 40.44 -65.28 -28.47
CA SER A 210 39.39 -65.27 -29.49
C SER A 210 39.69 -64.14 -30.48
N GLN A 211 40.21 -64.48 -31.66
CA GLN A 211 40.03 -63.62 -32.82
C GLN A 211 38.52 -63.55 -33.07
N ASN A 212 37.83 -62.52 -32.56
CA ASN A 212 36.44 -62.10 -32.87
C ASN A 212 35.96 -60.94 -31.96
N SER A 213 36.85 -60.09 -31.42
CA SER A 213 36.44 -58.98 -30.55
C SER A 213 35.70 -57.86 -31.30
N SER A 214 36.14 -57.55 -32.54
CA SER A 214 35.49 -56.54 -33.40
C SER A 214 34.11 -56.99 -33.91
N ALA A 215 33.97 -58.28 -34.21
CA ALA A 215 32.73 -58.87 -34.72
C ALA A 215 31.64 -59.08 -33.65
N ARG A 216 31.92 -58.82 -32.36
CA ARG A 216 30.95 -58.92 -31.24
C ARG A 216 30.52 -57.55 -30.69
N LEU A 217 31.14 -56.48 -31.18
CA LEU A 217 30.82 -55.11 -30.78
C LEU A 217 29.38 -54.72 -31.20
N PRO A 218 28.90 -55.07 -32.41
CA PRO A 218 27.51 -54.85 -32.78
C PRO A 218 26.52 -55.56 -31.85
N GLU A 219 26.81 -56.80 -31.43
CA GLU A 219 25.96 -57.57 -30.51
C GLU A 219 25.97 -56.98 -29.10
N ARG A 220 27.12 -56.52 -28.59
CA ARG A 220 27.21 -55.83 -27.30
C ARG A 220 26.46 -54.50 -27.33
N VAL A 221 26.62 -53.73 -28.39
CA VAL A 221 25.88 -52.48 -28.59
C VAL A 221 24.39 -52.75 -28.68
N LYS A 222 23.96 -53.81 -29.38
CA LYS A 222 22.56 -54.23 -29.44
C LYS A 222 21.98 -54.55 -28.06
N LEU A 223 22.70 -55.32 -27.23
CA LEU A 223 22.27 -55.63 -25.86
C LEU A 223 22.18 -54.38 -24.98
N ILE A 224 23.13 -53.45 -25.10
CA ILE A 224 23.10 -52.17 -24.38
C ILE A 224 21.92 -51.31 -24.84
N ILE A 225 21.62 -51.28 -26.15
CA ILE A 225 20.45 -50.57 -26.68
C ILE A 225 19.16 -51.19 -26.14
N GLU A 226 19.02 -52.52 -26.17
CA GLU A 226 17.84 -53.20 -25.63
C GLU A 226 17.70 -53.01 -24.10
N GLU A 227 18.81 -52.83 -23.38
CA GLU A 227 18.81 -52.47 -21.95
C GLU A 227 18.38 -51.03 -21.72
N ILE A 228 18.93 -50.09 -22.47
CA ILE A 228 18.52 -48.68 -22.43
C ILE A 228 17.04 -48.53 -22.81
N GLU A 229 16.56 -49.23 -23.84
CA GLU A 229 15.15 -49.18 -24.25
C GLU A 229 14.22 -49.73 -23.17
N ARG A 230 14.62 -50.79 -22.47
CA ARG A 230 13.88 -51.32 -21.31
C ARG A 230 13.85 -50.33 -20.15
N ASP A 231 15.00 -49.73 -19.83
CA ASP A 231 15.11 -48.75 -18.76
C ASP A 231 14.31 -47.48 -19.10
N GLU A 232 14.34 -47.03 -20.35
CA GLU A 232 13.51 -45.92 -20.83
C GLU A 232 12.01 -46.23 -20.71
N ALA A 233 11.59 -47.46 -21.00
CA ALA A 233 10.19 -47.87 -20.85
C ALA A 233 9.76 -47.86 -19.37
N ALA A 234 10.62 -48.37 -18.46
CA ALA A 234 10.38 -48.33 -17.03
C ALA A 234 10.28 -46.89 -16.51
N LEU A 235 11.20 -46.01 -16.92
CA LEU A 235 11.17 -44.59 -16.54
C LEU A 235 9.93 -43.87 -17.07
N ARG A 236 9.47 -44.19 -18.28
CA ARG A 236 8.21 -43.64 -18.82
C ARG A 236 7.01 -44.08 -18.00
N GLU A 237 6.95 -45.35 -17.58
CA GLU A 237 5.88 -45.85 -16.71
C GLU A 237 5.90 -45.16 -15.34
N ASP A 238 7.08 -44.97 -14.75
CA ASP A 238 7.25 -44.25 -13.49
C ASP A 238 6.77 -42.80 -13.60
N LEU A 239 7.12 -42.09 -14.67
CA LEU A 239 6.63 -40.73 -14.95
C LEU A 239 5.10 -40.69 -15.03
N TYR A 240 4.48 -41.59 -15.80
CA TYR A 240 3.02 -41.65 -15.88
C TYR A 240 2.35 -42.01 -14.55
N SER A 241 2.99 -42.84 -13.74
CA SER A 241 2.50 -43.17 -12.41
C SER A 241 2.59 -41.97 -11.46
N ALA A 242 3.64 -41.15 -11.58
CA ALA A 242 3.83 -39.93 -10.81
C ALA A 242 2.79 -38.87 -11.21
N ASP A 243 2.56 -38.67 -12.51
CA ASP A 243 1.55 -37.74 -13.02
C ASP A 243 0.14 -38.10 -12.54
N ARG A 244 -0.21 -39.39 -12.49
CA ARG A 244 -1.47 -39.86 -11.92
C ARG A 244 -1.60 -39.51 -10.43
N LYS A 245 -0.54 -39.77 -9.65
CA LYS A 245 -0.51 -39.41 -8.22
C LYS A 245 -0.63 -37.90 -8.02
N PHE A 246 0.03 -37.09 -8.84
CA PHE A 246 -0.11 -35.63 -8.79
C PHE A 246 -1.54 -35.19 -9.09
N ALA A 247 -2.18 -35.75 -10.11
CA ALA A 247 -3.59 -35.45 -10.41
C ALA A 247 -4.50 -35.80 -9.22
N GLU A 248 -4.27 -36.94 -8.56
CA GLU A 248 -4.99 -37.31 -7.34
C GLU A 248 -4.79 -36.30 -6.19
N TYR A 249 -3.54 -35.86 -5.95
CA TYR A 249 -3.27 -34.83 -4.95
C TYR A 249 -3.93 -33.49 -5.27
N TYR A 250 -3.89 -33.04 -6.52
CA TYR A 250 -4.56 -31.82 -6.94
C TYR A 250 -6.09 -31.92 -6.79
N ASN A 251 -6.68 -33.07 -7.12
CA ASN A 251 -8.11 -33.30 -6.91
C ASN A 251 -8.50 -33.23 -5.43
N VAL A 252 -7.70 -33.81 -4.53
CA VAL A 252 -7.93 -33.70 -3.07
C VAL A 252 -7.80 -32.25 -2.61
N LEU A 253 -6.80 -31.52 -3.11
CA LEU A 253 -6.60 -30.11 -2.78
C LEU A 253 -7.78 -29.24 -3.25
N GLU A 254 -8.30 -29.48 -4.45
CA GLU A 254 -9.49 -28.80 -4.96
C GLU A 254 -10.73 -29.09 -4.10
N GLN A 255 -10.89 -30.33 -3.63
CA GLN A 255 -11.98 -30.68 -2.72
C GLN A 255 -11.86 -29.96 -1.38
N ILE A 256 -10.66 -29.92 -0.78
CA ILE A 256 -10.41 -29.20 0.47
C ILE A 256 -10.68 -27.70 0.28
N LEU A 257 -10.20 -27.12 -0.82
CA LEU A 257 -10.44 -25.72 -1.15
C LEU A 257 -11.95 -25.44 -1.32
N GLY A 258 -12.67 -26.33 -2.00
CA GLY A 258 -14.12 -26.23 -2.17
C GLY A 258 -14.87 -26.29 -0.84
N VAL A 259 -14.47 -27.16 0.08
CA VAL A 259 -15.01 -27.23 1.44
C VAL A 259 -14.70 -25.96 2.23
N LEU A 260 -13.46 -25.45 2.14
CA LEU A 260 -13.05 -24.23 2.82
C LEU A 260 -13.85 -23.00 2.34
N ILE A 261 -14.06 -22.88 1.02
CA ILE A 261 -14.88 -21.83 0.42
C ILE A 261 -16.31 -21.90 0.94
N LYS A 262 -16.92 -23.09 0.96
CA LYS A 262 -18.27 -23.28 1.51
C LYS A 262 -18.33 -22.91 2.98
N LEU A 263 -17.35 -23.34 3.79
CA LEU A 263 -17.31 -23.05 5.22
C LEU A 263 -17.20 -21.54 5.48
N VAL A 264 -16.35 -20.83 4.74
CA VAL A 264 -16.19 -19.38 4.88
C VAL A 264 -17.47 -18.65 4.46
N LYS A 265 -18.08 -19.03 3.33
CA LYS A 265 -19.33 -18.43 2.84
C LYS A 265 -20.50 -18.67 3.81
N ASP A 266 -20.72 -19.92 4.18
CA ASP A 266 -21.92 -20.32 4.91
C ASP A 266 -21.81 -20.06 6.42
N LEU A 267 -20.63 -20.27 7.02
CA LEU A 267 -20.48 -20.10 8.48
C LEU A 267 -20.02 -18.72 8.88
N LYS A 268 -19.04 -18.13 8.19
CA LYS A 268 -18.51 -16.81 8.59
C LYS A 268 -19.33 -15.68 7.98
N LEU A 269 -19.43 -15.62 6.66
CA LEU A 269 -20.10 -14.52 5.98
C LEU A 269 -21.62 -14.52 6.22
N GLN A 270 -22.29 -15.65 6.03
CA GLN A 270 -23.74 -15.70 6.17
C GLN A 270 -24.21 -15.52 7.62
N HIS A 271 -23.52 -16.10 8.60
CA HIS A 271 -23.89 -15.92 10.01
C HIS A 271 -23.63 -14.48 10.47
N GLN A 272 -22.51 -13.89 10.07
CA GLN A 272 -22.21 -12.49 10.35
C GLN A 272 -23.26 -11.57 9.73
N HIS A 273 -23.62 -11.77 8.47
CA HIS A 273 -24.70 -11.00 7.83
C HIS A 273 -26.01 -11.09 8.62
N LYS A 274 -26.44 -12.29 9.00
CA LYS A 274 -27.68 -12.49 9.78
C LYS A 274 -27.62 -11.83 11.14
N TYR A 275 -26.46 -11.89 11.80
CA TYR A 275 -26.24 -11.23 13.09
C TYR A 275 -26.29 -9.70 12.96
N ASP A 276 -25.59 -9.15 11.98
CA ASP A 276 -25.55 -7.71 11.70
C ASP A 276 -26.93 -7.18 11.31
N GLU A 277 -27.72 -7.97 10.56
CA GLU A 277 -29.09 -7.63 10.20
C GLU A 277 -30.02 -7.60 11.42
N LEU A 278 -29.88 -8.58 12.33
CA LEU A 278 -30.62 -8.58 13.61
C LEU A 278 -30.21 -7.40 14.49
N GLN A 279 -28.92 -7.11 14.59
CA GLN A 279 -28.41 -5.98 15.36
C GLN A 279 -28.90 -4.64 14.79
N LYS A 280 -28.89 -4.49 13.46
CA LYS A 280 -29.43 -3.33 12.75
C LYS A 280 -30.91 -3.14 13.07
N THR A 281 -31.73 -4.18 12.91
CA THR A 281 -33.17 -4.08 13.19
C THR A 281 -33.46 -3.73 14.64
N TRP A 282 -32.73 -4.33 15.60
CA TRP A 282 -32.83 -3.99 17.01
C TRP A 282 -32.46 -2.53 17.29
N LEU A 283 -31.35 -2.04 16.74
CA LEU A 283 -30.92 -0.64 16.88
C LEU A 283 -31.93 0.33 16.28
N CYS A 284 -32.45 0.04 15.08
CA CYS A 284 -33.49 0.86 14.45
C CYS A 284 -34.73 0.95 15.35
N LYS A 285 -35.22 -0.18 15.87
CA LYS A 285 -36.38 -0.19 16.78
C LYS A 285 -36.11 0.56 18.08
N ARG A 286 -34.88 0.50 18.60
CA ARG A 286 -34.46 1.28 19.78
C ARG A 286 -34.46 2.78 19.50
N CYS A 287 -33.93 3.19 18.35
CA CYS A 287 -33.92 4.60 17.92
C CYS A 287 -35.33 5.13 17.68
N GLU A 288 -36.20 4.37 17.01
CA GLU A 288 -37.61 4.71 16.83
C GLU A 288 -38.32 4.91 18.18
N THR A 289 -38.08 3.99 19.13
CA THR A 289 -38.63 4.07 20.49
C THR A 289 -38.12 5.31 21.23
N MET A 290 -36.83 5.61 21.13
CA MET A 290 -36.25 6.80 21.76
C MET A 290 -36.82 8.09 21.15
N SER A 291 -36.93 8.15 19.82
CA SER A 291 -37.54 9.27 19.10
C SER A 291 -38.99 9.48 19.52
N ALA A 292 -39.77 8.41 19.68
CA ALA A 292 -41.13 8.49 20.17
C ALA A 292 -41.18 9.03 21.62
N LYS A 293 -40.29 8.57 22.50
CA LYS A 293 -40.18 9.09 23.87
C LYS A 293 -39.84 10.57 23.91
N LEU A 294 -38.88 11.01 23.09
CA LEU A 294 -38.50 12.42 22.99
C LEU A 294 -39.66 13.29 22.51
N ARG A 295 -40.43 12.84 21.51
CA ARG A 295 -41.64 13.55 21.05
C ARG A 295 -42.70 13.67 22.14
N VAL A 296 -42.89 12.63 22.96
CA VAL A 296 -43.81 12.72 24.11
C VAL A 296 -43.33 13.75 25.12
N LEU A 297 -42.03 13.76 25.44
CA LEU A 297 -41.45 14.77 26.35
C LEU A 297 -41.58 16.19 25.78
N GLU A 298 -41.37 16.37 24.48
CA GLU A 298 -41.59 17.65 23.80
C GLU A 298 -43.04 18.12 23.95
N HIS A 299 -44.02 17.24 23.72
CA HIS A 299 -45.43 17.58 23.91
C HIS A 299 -45.78 17.88 25.37
N ILE A 300 -45.19 17.17 26.33
CA ILE A 300 -45.36 17.47 27.77
C ILE A 300 -44.82 18.87 28.08
N LEU A 301 -43.60 19.19 27.62
CA LEU A 301 -43.01 20.51 27.82
C LEU A 301 -43.85 21.62 27.16
N LEU A 302 -44.38 21.39 25.96
CA LEU A 302 -45.27 22.34 25.30
C LEU A 302 -46.57 22.57 26.09
N LEU A 303 -47.17 21.51 26.64
CA LEU A 303 -48.37 21.63 27.49
C LEU A 303 -48.07 22.37 28.80
N GLU A 304 -46.91 22.14 29.41
CA GLU A 304 -46.50 22.79 30.65
C GLU A 304 -46.12 24.28 30.43
N THR A 305 -45.51 24.61 29.29
CA THR A 305 -45.08 25.98 28.97
C THR A 305 -46.19 26.85 28.38
N TYR A 306 -47.00 26.28 27.49
CA TYR A 306 -48.12 26.94 26.82
C TYR A 306 -49.45 26.53 27.44
N THR A 307 -49.66 27.00 28.66
CA THR A 307 -50.94 26.86 29.35
C THR A 307 -51.98 27.83 28.77
N GLN A 308 -53.24 27.57 29.08
CA GLN A 308 -54.37 28.41 28.64
C GLN A 308 -54.24 29.86 29.12
N GLU A 309 -53.47 30.12 30.17
CA GLU A 309 -53.19 31.44 30.71
C GLU A 309 -51.91 32.07 30.13
N SER A 310 -50.86 31.28 29.89
CA SER A 310 -49.58 31.80 29.38
C SER A 310 -49.69 32.22 27.91
N VAL A 311 -50.49 31.53 27.09
CA VAL A 311 -50.63 31.83 25.66
C VAL A 311 -51.22 33.24 25.43
N PRO A 312 -52.34 33.65 26.05
CA PRO A 312 -52.85 35.02 25.95
C PRO A 312 -51.89 36.07 26.50
N ALA A 313 -51.20 35.76 27.61
CA ALA A 313 -50.21 36.67 28.20
C ALA A 313 -49.03 36.92 27.24
N LEU A 314 -48.49 35.87 26.63
CA LEU A 314 -47.44 35.95 25.62
C LEU A 314 -47.89 36.72 24.37
N HIS A 315 -49.14 36.57 23.93
CA HIS A 315 -49.70 37.36 22.82
C HIS A 315 -49.74 38.85 23.16
N LYS A 316 -50.12 39.20 24.39
CA LYS A 316 -50.15 40.58 24.86
C LYS A 316 -48.75 41.16 24.94
N ILE A 317 -47.78 40.42 25.49
CA ILE A 317 -46.36 40.82 25.51
C ILE A 317 -45.81 41.01 24.10
N ARG A 318 -46.07 40.05 23.20
CA ARG A 318 -45.66 40.14 21.79
C ARG A 318 -46.23 41.40 21.13
N LYS A 319 -47.52 41.70 21.34
CA LYS A 319 -48.15 42.90 20.80
C LYS A 319 -47.45 44.17 21.28
N TYR A 320 -47.21 44.30 22.59
CA TYR A 320 -46.49 45.45 23.14
C TYR A 320 -45.07 45.58 22.59
N LEU A 321 -44.34 44.46 22.46
CA LEU A 321 -42.99 44.48 21.90
C LEU A 321 -42.99 44.91 20.44
N VAL A 322 -43.92 44.39 19.63
CA VAL A 322 -44.05 44.78 18.22
C VAL A 322 -44.37 46.27 18.12
N GLU A 323 -45.37 46.76 18.84
CA GLU A 323 -45.74 48.18 18.85
C GLU A 323 -44.58 49.07 19.30
N ALA A 324 -43.85 48.69 20.35
CA ALA A 324 -42.67 49.41 20.82
C ALA A 324 -41.53 49.40 19.80
N THR A 325 -41.31 48.28 19.09
CA THR A 325 -40.29 48.21 18.03
C THR A 325 -40.67 49.04 16.82
N GLU A 326 -41.95 49.06 16.45
CA GLU A 326 -42.47 49.90 15.36
C GLU A 326 -42.31 51.37 15.73
N GLU A 327 -42.70 51.78 16.94
CA GLU A 327 -42.54 53.15 17.42
C GLU A 327 -41.06 53.57 17.46
N ALA A 328 -40.18 52.72 17.99
CA ALA A 328 -38.74 52.96 18.00
C ALA A 328 -38.17 53.06 16.58
N SER A 329 -38.61 52.20 15.65
CA SER A 329 -38.17 52.26 14.26
C SER A 329 -38.66 53.52 13.55
N LEU A 330 -39.89 53.97 13.82
CA LEU A 330 -40.42 55.23 13.31
C LEU A 330 -39.66 56.43 13.87
N ALA A 331 -39.35 56.42 15.17
CA ALA A 331 -38.54 57.46 15.80
C ALA A 331 -37.12 57.51 15.22
N TYR A 332 -36.49 56.34 15.04
CA TYR A 332 -35.18 56.21 14.39
C TYR A 332 -35.22 56.74 12.96
N ASN A 333 -36.17 56.30 12.15
CA ASN A 333 -36.31 56.75 10.77
C ASN A 333 -36.53 58.27 10.69
N LYS A 334 -37.35 58.85 11.58
CA LYS A 334 -37.54 60.31 11.70
C LYS A 334 -36.24 61.04 12.07
N ALA A 335 -35.43 60.47 12.97
CA ALA A 335 -34.14 61.04 13.34
C ALA A 335 -33.14 60.97 12.17
N VAL A 336 -33.11 59.84 11.45
CA VAL A 336 -32.26 59.65 10.27
C VAL A 336 -32.66 60.60 9.13
N THR A 337 -33.95 60.80 8.86
CA THR A 337 -34.39 61.77 7.84
C THR A 337 -33.97 63.18 8.20
N ARG A 338 -34.13 63.59 9.47
CA ARG A 338 -33.64 64.89 9.95
C ARG A 338 -32.12 65.02 9.81
N LEU A 339 -31.36 63.98 10.16
CA LEU A 339 -29.90 63.98 9.98
C LEU A 339 -29.51 64.11 8.51
N ARG A 340 -30.21 63.44 7.59
CA ARG A 340 -29.98 63.58 6.14
C ARG A 340 -30.27 65.00 5.64
N GLU A 341 -31.31 65.65 6.17
CA GLU A 341 -31.60 67.05 5.86
C GLU A 341 -30.43 67.95 6.26
N TYR A 342 -29.82 67.74 7.43
CA TYR A 342 -28.64 68.49 7.86
C TYR A 342 -27.37 68.15 7.05
N GLN A 343 -27.19 66.88 6.66
CA GLN A 343 -26.06 66.46 5.81
C GLN A 343 -26.11 67.04 4.39
N GLY A 344 -27.30 67.44 3.92
CA GLY A 344 -27.48 68.10 2.63
C GLY A 344 -27.20 69.61 2.64
N VAL A 345 -26.90 70.20 3.81
CA VAL A 345 -26.56 71.62 3.94
C VAL A 345 -25.07 71.83 3.64
N ASP A 346 -24.73 72.94 2.98
CA ASP A 346 -23.38 73.34 2.56
C ASP A 346 -22.31 73.17 3.67
N PRO A 347 -21.08 72.69 3.37
CA PRO A 347 -19.94 72.67 4.31
C PRO A 347 -19.69 73.99 5.09
N HIS A 348 -20.13 75.13 4.56
CA HIS A 348 -20.11 76.40 5.28
C HIS A 348 -20.97 76.37 6.57
N PHE A 349 -22.10 75.66 6.55
CA PHE A 349 -22.99 75.48 7.70
C PHE A 349 -22.34 74.70 8.83
N ASP A 350 -21.57 73.65 8.54
CA ASP A 350 -20.80 72.92 9.56
C ASP A 350 -19.80 73.82 10.28
N THR A 351 -19.19 74.75 9.53
CA THR A 351 -18.24 75.72 10.10
C THR A 351 -18.95 76.67 11.05
N ILE A 352 -20.14 77.16 10.66
CA ILE A 352 -20.99 78.02 11.51
C ILE A 352 -21.49 77.25 12.73
N ALA A 353 -21.93 75.99 12.57
CA ALA A 353 -22.42 75.17 13.67
C ALA A 353 -21.32 74.90 14.73
N ARG A 354 -20.08 74.65 14.30
CA ARG A 354 -18.92 74.53 15.21
C ARG A 354 -18.63 75.84 15.94
N GLN A 355 -18.62 76.97 15.22
CA GLN A 355 -18.41 78.29 15.83
C GLN A 355 -19.51 78.64 16.84
N TYR A 356 -20.76 78.32 16.51
CA TYR A 356 -21.89 78.49 17.42
C TYR A 356 -21.73 77.60 18.67
N GLN A 357 -21.37 76.33 18.51
CA GLN A 357 -21.13 75.42 19.62
C GLN A 357 -19.99 75.89 20.53
N ASP A 358 -18.91 76.43 19.96
CA ASP A 358 -17.80 77.00 20.72
C ASP A 358 -18.22 78.29 21.45
N MET A 359 -19.06 79.12 20.84
CA MET A 359 -19.63 80.30 21.50
C MET A 359 -20.58 79.93 22.63
N VAL A 360 -21.44 78.93 22.45
CA VAL A 360 -22.34 78.43 23.50
C VAL A 360 -21.54 77.89 24.68
N LYS A 361 -20.51 77.07 24.44
CA LYS A 361 -19.60 76.59 25.51
C LYS A 361 -18.92 77.74 26.25
N LYS A 362 -18.47 78.77 25.53
CA LYS A 362 -17.89 79.97 26.16
C LYS A 362 -18.92 80.73 26.99
N LEU A 363 -20.16 80.86 26.51
CA LEU A 363 -21.24 81.50 27.25
C LEU A 363 -21.60 80.72 28.50
N GLU A 364 -21.71 79.39 28.44
CA GLU A 364 -21.94 78.53 29.60
C GLU A 364 -20.81 78.67 30.62
N ASN A 365 -19.55 78.67 30.17
CA ASN A 365 -18.40 78.89 31.05
C ASN A 365 -18.38 80.28 31.67
N LEU A 366 -18.71 81.33 30.91
CA LEU A 366 -18.80 82.70 31.41
C LEU A 366 -19.96 82.86 32.38
N GLN A 367 -21.11 82.27 32.09
CA GLN A 367 -22.28 82.29 32.97
C GLN A 367 -21.98 81.55 34.27
N TRP A 368 -21.30 80.40 34.19
CA TRP A 368 -20.78 79.69 35.35
C TRP A 368 -19.78 80.56 36.14
N THR A 369 -18.88 81.27 35.46
CA THR A 369 -17.90 82.18 36.10
C THR A 369 -18.58 83.37 36.76
N ILE A 370 -19.60 83.97 36.14
CA ILE A 370 -20.38 85.07 36.71
C ILE A 370 -21.16 84.60 37.94
N GLN A 371 -21.82 83.44 37.85
CA GLN A 371 -22.51 82.83 39.00
C GLN A 371 -21.52 82.58 40.15
N GLN A 372 -20.32 82.12 39.85
CA GLN A 372 -19.27 81.91 40.85
C GLN A 372 -18.80 83.23 41.48
N VAL A 373 -18.56 84.27 40.68
CA VAL A 373 -18.16 85.60 41.17
C VAL A 373 -19.28 86.26 41.98
N GLU A 374 -20.54 86.10 41.59
CA GLU A 374 -21.71 86.57 42.35
C GLU A 374 -21.83 85.84 43.70
N MET A 375 -21.57 84.53 43.72
CA MET A 375 -21.45 83.76 44.96
C MET A 375 -20.30 84.25 45.86
N ASP A 376 -19.17 84.68 45.27
CA ASP A 376 -18.00 85.17 46.01
C ASP A 376 -18.17 86.63 46.50
N LEU A 377 -18.82 87.52 45.73
CA LEU A 377 -19.14 88.91 46.15
C LEU A 377 -20.16 88.94 47.29
N ASN A 378 -21.16 88.06 47.26
CA ASN A 378 -22.12 87.90 48.35
C ASN A 378 -21.50 87.28 49.62
N ARG A 379 -20.24 86.83 49.56
CA ARG A 379 -19.48 86.28 50.69
C ARG A 379 -18.47 87.25 51.32
N LEU A 380 -18.29 88.46 50.78
CA LEU A 380 -17.43 89.48 51.40
C LEU A 380 -18.20 90.26 52.50
N PRO A 381 -17.68 90.36 53.74
CA PRO A 381 -18.35 91.06 54.83
C PRO A 381 -18.33 92.57 54.61
N SER A 382 -19.49 93.22 54.73
CA SER A 382 -19.62 94.68 54.81
C SER A 382 -18.83 95.20 56.03
N ALA A 383 -17.79 96.00 55.79
CA ALA A 383 -17.12 96.78 56.83
C ALA A 383 -17.91 98.04 57.20
#